data_AF-A0A8H3CDZ6-F1
#
_entry.id   AF-A0A8H3CDZ6-F1
#
_cell.length_a   1.000
_cell.length_b   1.000
_cell.length_c   1.000
_cell.angle_alpha   90.00
_cell.angle_beta   90.00
_cell.angle_gamma   90.00
#
_symmetry.space_group_name_H-M   'P 1'
#
loop_
_entity.id
_entity.type
_entity.pdbx_description
1 polymer ?
#
loop_
_entity_poly.entity_id
_entity_poly.type
_entity_poly.pdbx_seq_one_letter_code
_entity_poly.pdbx_strand_id
1 'polypeptide(L)'
;MIGFSFAFWRRTILVVGGAFAFYQFAPSASVAEEKANALTQYLTTSREESKRVSDGHIVLAQADAEARILTDGATKPPVIRLRNPAVFENASPHCLGVGRQADLADLRVKTDRQ
;
A
#
# COMPACT_ATOMS: atom_id res chain seq x y z
N MET A 1 -34.28 8.59 36.57
CA MET A 1 -33.29 9.65 36.29
C MET A 1 -31.91 9.05 36.38
N ILE A 2 -31.21 8.88 35.25
CA ILE A 2 -29.82 8.38 35.23
C ILE A 2 -28.92 9.56 35.61
N GLY A 3 -28.41 9.53 36.83
CA GLY A 3 -27.57 10.60 37.39
C GLY A 3 -26.11 10.49 36.95
N PHE A 4 -25.43 11.64 36.91
CA PHE A 4 -24.01 11.79 36.57
C PHE A 4 -23.04 11.01 37.48
N SER A 5 -23.51 10.50 38.62
CA SER A 5 -22.72 9.73 39.59
C SER A 5 -22.82 8.20 39.41
N PHE A 6 -23.19 7.72 38.22
CA PHE A 6 -23.20 6.28 37.94
C PHE A 6 -21.78 5.76 37.67
N ALA A 7 -21.51 4.49 37.99
CA ALA A 7 -20.18 3.87 37.79
C ALA A 7 -19.68 3.98 36.34
N PHE A 8 -20.60 4.11 35.38
CA PHE A 8 -20.32 4.42 33.98
C PHE A 8 -19.55 5.73 33.81
N TRP A 9 -20.05 6.84 34.39
CA TRP A 9 -19.42 8.17 34.27
C TRP A 9 -18.06 8.24 34.94
N ARG A 10 -17.88 7.55 36.07
CA ARG A 10 -16.57 7.44 36.71
C ARG A 10 -15.56 6.71 35.83
N ARG A 11 -15.98 5.61 35.18
CA ARG A 11 -15.10 4.84 34.27
C ARG A 11 -14.78 5.65 33.01
N THR A 12 -15.74 6.37 32.42
CA THR A 12 -15.49 7.19 31.23
C THR A 12 -14.56 8.37 31.54
N ILE A 13 -14.73 9.05 32.68
CA ILE A 13 -13.81 10.12 33.12
C ILE A 13 -12.38 9.57 33.33
N LEU A 14 -12.24 8.39 33.93
CA LEU A 14 -10.93 7.77 34.11
C LEU A 14 -10.28 7.39 32.76
N VAL A 15 -11.05 6.87 31.81
CA VAL A 15 -10.54 6.52 30.48
C VAL A 15 -10.14 7.77 29.70
N VAL A 16 -11.00 8.79 29.66
CA VAL A 16 -10.73 10.03 28.94
C VAL A 16 -9.58 10.81 29.59
N GLY A 17 -9.59 10.93 30.92
CA GLY A 17 -8.51 11.56 31.68
C GLY A 17 -7.19 10.81 31.54
N GLY A 18 -7.21 9.47 31.57
CA GLY A 18 -6.04 8.64 31.33
C GLY A 18 -5.49 8.78 29.91
N ALA A 19 -6.36 8.79 28.90
CA ALA A 19 -5.97 9.03 27.50
C ALA A 19 -5.39 10.43 27.30
N PHE A 20 -5.96 11.45 27.94
CA PHE A 20 -5.47 12.83 27.88
C PHE A 20 -4.11 12.99 28.58
N ALA A 21 -3.96 12.42 29.77
CA ALA A 21 -2.69 12.39 30.49
C ALA A 21 -1.62 11.64 29.69
N PHE A 22 -1.98 10.50 29.08
CA PHE A 22 -1.08 9.77 28.19
C PHE A 22 -0.71 10.61 26.97
N TYR A 23 -1.64 11.33 26.33
CA TYR A 23 -1.32 12.20 25.20
C TYR A 23 -0.34 13.33 25.55
N GLN A 24 -0.52 13.96 26.71
CA GLN A 24 0.31 15.10 27.13
C GLN A 24 1.68 14.68 27.70
N PHE A 25 1.73 13.52 28.36
CA PHE A 25 2.88 13.06 29.12
C PHE A 25 3.58 11.84 28.52
N ALA A 26 3.02 11.21 27.48
CA ALA A 26 3.76 10.21 26.71
C ALA A 26 5.00 10.90 26.14
N PRO A 27 6.20 10.47 26.55
CA PRO A 27 7.42 11.09 26.07
C PRO A 27 7.48 10.89 24.56
N SER A 28 7.37 11.98 23.79
CA SER A 28 7.80 11.99 22.40
C SER A 28 9.27 11.62 22.42
N ALA A 29 9.61 10.37 22.07
CA ALA A 29 10.93 9.83 22.36
C ALA A 29 12.00 10.71 21.72
N SER A 30 12.92 11.17 22.55
CA SER A 30 14.02 12.11 22.29
C SER A 30 15.09 11.60 21.33
N VAL A 31 14.74 10.64 20.45
CA VAL A 31 15.64 9.98 19.49
C VAL A 31 15.33 10.41 18.05
N ALA A 32 14.12 10.94 17.80
CA ALA A 32 13.80 11.60 16.54
C ALA A 32 13.84 13.12 16.79
N GLU A 33 14.63 13.85 16.00
CA GLU A 33 14.76 15.32 16.09
C GLU A 33 13.42 16.07 15.90
N GLU A 34 12.36 15.37 15.51
CA GLU A 34 10.97 15.85 15.48
C GLU A 34 10.14 15.11 16.53
N LYS A 35 9.27 15.86 17.24
CA LYS A 35 8.33 15.38 18.27
C LYS A 35 7.30 14.39 17.69
N ALA A 36 7.73 13.22 17.28
CA ALA A 36 6.85 12.16 16.81
C ALA A 36 6.10 11.57 18.01
N ASN A 37 4.79 11.47 17.88
CA ASN A 37 3.90 10.84 18.87
C ASN A 37 4.34 9.37 19.08
N ALA A 38 4.26 8.86 20.31
CA ALA A 38 4.63 7.48 20.66
C ALA A 38 3.89 6.43 19.82
N LEU A 39 2.64 6.71 19.44
CA LEU A 39 1.88 5.85 18.52
C LEU A 39 2.50 5.82 17.12
N THR A 40 2.98 6.96 16.62
CA THR A 40 3.64 7.03 15.32
C THR A 40 4.90 6.18 15.33
N GLN A 41 5.71 6.24 16.39
CA GLN A 41 6.92 5.41 16.50
C GLN A 41 6.63 3.91 16.52
N TYR A 42 5.56 3.50 17.19
CA TYR A 42 5.14 2.10 17.20
C TYR A 42 4.62 1.63 15.84
N LEU A 43 3.90 2.49 15.13
CA LEU A 43 3.32 2.17 13.83
C LEU A 43 4.32 2.29 12.67
N THR A 44 5.36 3.11 12.81
CA THR A 44 6.41 3.24 11.82
C THR A 44 7.35 2.04 11.93
N THR A 45 7.31 1.15 10.95
CA THR A 45 8.35 0.14 10.80
C THR A 45 9.67 0.83 10.42
N SER A 46 10.80 0.28 10.86
CA SER A 46 12.11 0.85 10.52
C SER A 46 12.31 0.86 9.00
N ARG A 47 12.80 1.99 8.47
CA ARG A 47 13.11 2.14 7.04
C ARG A 47 14.06 1.05 6.54
N GLU A 48 15.00 0.63 7.39
CA GLU A 48 15.96 -0.42 7.07
C GLU A 48 15.30 -1.79 6.93
N GLU A 49 14.31 -2.09 7.77
CA GLU A 49 13.53 -3.33 7.70
C GLU A 49 12.67 -3.37 6.44
N SER A 50 11.97 -2.27 6.10
CA SER A 50 11.21 -2.16 4.85
C SER A 50 12.10 -2.34 3.62
N LYS A 51 13.30 -1.74 3.66
CA LYS A 51 14.27 -1.89 2.57
C LYS A 51 14.72 -3.34 2.43
N ARG A 52 15.10 -3.99 3.54
CA ARG A 52 15.52 -5.40 3.53
C ARG A 52 14.44 -6.33 2.97
N VAL A 53 13.17 -6.11 3.34
CA VAL A 53 12.04 -6.88 2.80
C VAL A 53 11.88 -6.64 1.29
N SER A 54 11.95 -5.38 0.87
CA SER A 54 11.85 -5.00 -0.55
C SER A 54 12.99 -5.62 -1.37
N ASP A 55 14.23 -5.52 -0.90
CA ASP A 55 15.40 -6.11 -1.56
C ASP A 55 15.25 -7.63 -1.70
N GLY A 56 14.74 -8.31 -0.66
CA GLY A 56 14.41 -9.74 -0.72
C GLY A 56 13.38 -10.07 -1.81
N HIS A 57 12.34 -9.26 -1.95
CA HIS A 57 11.35 -9.43 -3.01
C HIS A 57 11.92 -9.22 -4.42
N ILE A 58 12.85 -8.27 -4.59
CA ILE A 58 13.51 -8.05 -5.88
C ILE A 58 14.34 -9.28 -6.27
N VAL A 59 15.09 -9.85 -5.33
CA VAL A 59 15.89 -11.06 -5.58
C VAL A 59 15.00 -12.25 -5.95
N LEU A 60 13.89 -12.45 -5.24
CA LEU A 60 12.94 -13.53 -5.55
C LEU A 60 12.28 -13.33 -6.93
N ALA A 61 11.87 -12.10 -7.25
CA ALA A 61 11.30 -11.80 -8.56
C ALA A 61 12.31 -12.01 -9.71
N GLN A 62 13.59 -11.72 -9.47
CA GLN A 62 14.66 -12.02 -10.43
C GLN A 62 14.83 -13.53 -10.62
N ALA A 63 14.89 -14.31 -9.53
CA ALA A 63 15.02 -15.76 -9.60
C ALA A 63 13.84 -16.41 -10.34
N ASP A 64 12.61 -15.95 -10.08
CA ASP A 64 11.42 -16.39 -10.81
C ASP A 64 11.49 -16.04 -12.30
N ALA A 65 11.97 -14.85 -12.64
CA ALA A 65 12.14 -14.43 -14.03
C ALA A 65 13.19 -15.28 -14.76
N GLU A 66 14.33 -15.58 -14.14
CA GLU A 66 15.37 -16.45 -14.69
C GLU A 66 14.87 -17.90 -14.86
N ALA A 67 14.18 -18.44 -13.86
CA ALA A 67 13.56 -19.75 -13.94
C ALA A 67 12.52 -19.82 -15.06
N ARG A 68 11.74 -18.74 -15.25
CA ARG A 68 10.80 -18.63 -16.36
C ARG A 68 11.51 -18.60 -17.70
N ILE A 69 12.58 -17.81 -17.86
CA ILE A 69 13.36 -17.78 -19.12
C ILE A 69 13.91 -19.18 -19.47
N LEU A 70 14.36 -19.93 -18.47
CA LEU A 70 14.91 -21.27 -18.68
C LEU A 70 13.83 -22.31 -19.08
N THR A 71 12.61 -22.14 -18.58
CA THR A 71 11.50 -23.09 -18.76
C THR A 71 10.57 -22.75 -19.91
N ASP A 72 10.35 -21.46 -20.20
CA ASP A 72 9.68 -20.95 -21.41
C ASP A 72 10.63 -21.09 -22.63
N GLY A 73 10.88 -22.32 -23.08
CA GLY A 73 11.42 -22.52 -24.42
C GLY A 73 10.44 -21.94 -25.45
N ALA A 74 10.89 -21.00 -26.30
CA ALA A 74 10.17 -20.26 -27.36
C ALA A 74 8.64 -20.48 -27.46
N THR A 75 7.90 -20.25 -26.38
CA THR A 75 6.44 -20.33 -26.33
C THR A 75 5.91 -18.99 -26.82
N LYS A 76 5.04 -19.01 -27.83
CA LYS A 76 4.42 -17.79 -28.34
C LYS A 76 3.63 -17.14 -27.18
N PRO A 77 3.83 -15.85 -26.89
CA PRO A 77 3.13 -15.20 -25.78
C PRO A 77 1.60 -15.34 -25.98
N PRO A 78 0.84 -15.60 -24.91
CA PRO A 78 -0.59 -15.75 -25.00
C PRO A 78 -1.22 -14.46 -25.53
N VAL A 79 -1.84 -14.54 -26.71
CA VAL A 79 -2.54 -13.41 -27.30
C VAL A 79 -3.91 -13.29 -26.66
N ILE A 80 -4.04 -12.39 -25.70
CA ILE A 80 -5.34 -12.08 -25.08
C ILE A 80 -6.09 -11.14 -26.03
N ARG A 81 -7.11 -11.66 -26.71
CA ARG A 81 -8.01 -10.85 -27.54
C ARG A 81 -9.08 -10.23 -26.65
N LEU A 82 -8.97 -8.93 -26.38
CA LEU A 82 -10.01 -8.22 -25.66
C LEU A 82 -11.26 -8.07 -26.54
N ARG A 83 -12.43 -8.34 -25.97
CA ARG A 83 -13.71 -8.12 -26.67
C ARG A 83 -13.95 -6.64 -26.97
N ASN A 84 -13.47 -5.76 -26.09
CA ASN A 84 -13.61 -4.32 -26.22
C ASN A 84 -12.22 -3.65 -26.11
N PRO A 85 -11.62 -3.18 -27.21
CA PRO A 85 -10.34 -2.48 -27.18
C PRO A 85 -10.45 -1.08 -26.55
N ALA A 86 -11.65 -0.48 -26.51
CA ALA A 86 -11.85 0.86 -25.93
C ALA A 86 -11.73 0.89 -24.40
N VAL A 87 -11.53 -0.26 -23.73
CA VAL A 87 -11.33 -0.30 -22.27
C VAL A 87 -10.02 0.39 -21.85
N PHE A 88 -9.02 0.42 -22.73
CA PHE A 88 -7.75 1.06 -22.43
C PHE A 88 -7.83 2.59 -22.28
N GLU A 89 -8.72 3.23 -23.05
CA GLU A 89 -8.93 4.68 -23.01
C GLU A 89 -9.87 5.10 -21.87
N ASN A 90 -10.69 4.18 -21.36
CA ASN A 90 -11.71 4.45 -20.33
C ASN A 90 -11.19 4.28 -18.89
N ALA A 91 -9.89 4.42 -18.68
CA ALA A 91 -9.32 4.33 -17.34
C ALA A 91 -9.81 5.51 -16.47
N SER A 92 -10.24 5.21 -15.23
CA SER A 92 -10.66 6.24 -14.28
C SER A 92 -9.50 7.19 -13.97
N PRO A 93 -9.61 8.51 -14.21
CA PRO A 93 -8.51 9.44 -13.95
C PRO A 93 -8.05 9.50 -12.49
N HIS A 94 -8.89 9.02 -11.55
CA HIS A 94 -8.65 9.15 -10.11
C HIS A 94 -8.00 7.89 -9.48
N CYS A 95 -7.83 6.81 -10.23
CA CYS A 95 -7.30 5.54 -9.71
C CYS A 95 -6.01 5.08 -10.41
N LEU A 96 -5.30 6.00 -11.08
CA LEU A 96 -4.08 5.68 -11.81
C LEU A 96 -2.85 6.10 -11.01
N GLY A 97 -2.15 5.11 -10.47
CA GLY A 97 -0.82 5.31 -9.92
C GLY A 97 0.19 5.69 -11.02
N VAL A 98 1.21 6.47 -10.65
CA VAL A 98 2.29 6.86 -11.57
C VAL A 98 2.94 5.62 -12.20
N GLY A 99 3.11 5.63 -13.52
CA GLY A 99 3.72 4.53 -14.28
C GLY A 99 2.85 3.28 -14.45
N ARG A 100 1.59 3.27 -14.01
CA ARG A 100 0.70 2.10 -14.18
C ARG A 100 -0.11 2.11 -15.48
N GLN A 101 -0.19 3.26 -16.15
CA GLN A 101 -0.82 3.37 -17.46
C GLN A 101 0.22 3.10 -18.54
N ALA A 102 -0.06 2.14 -19.42
CA ALA A 102 0.73 1.92 -20.62
C ALA A 102 0.47 3.06 -21.61
N ASP A 103 1.51 3.57 -22.25
CA ASP A 103 1.35 4.45 -23.41
C ASP A 103 0.88 3.62 -24.60
N LEU A 104 -0.22 4.06 -25.22
CA LEU A 104 -0.89 3.36 -26.32
C LEU A 104 -0.96 4.19 -27.60
N ALA A 105 -0.19 5.29 -27.68
CA ALA A 105 -0.21 6.21 -28.81
C ALA A 105 0.08 5.55 -30.18
N ASP A 106 0.80 4.41 -30.21
CA ASP A 106 1.10 3.64 -31.44
C ASP A 106 0.50 2.21 -31.44
N LEU A 107 -0.62 2.00 -30.73
CA LEU A 107 -1.25 0.67 -30.70
C LEU A 107 -1.87 0.31 -32.07
N ARG A 108 -1.21 -0.57 -32.82
CA ARG A 108 -1.74 -1.16 -34.08
C ARG A 108 -2.58 -2.40 -33.80
N VAL A 109 -3.91 -2.23 -33.78
CA VAL A 109 -4.85 -3.35 -33.62
C VAL A 109 -4.98 -4.13 -34.93
N LYS A 110 -4.65 -5.43 -34.91
CA LYS A 110 -4.87 -6.32 -36.05
C LYS A 110 -6.34 -6.74 -36.13
N THR A 111 -7.08 -6.17 -37.08
CA THR A 111 -8.46 -6.57 -37.41
C THR A 111 -8.45 -7.80 -38.33
N ASP A 112 -9.27 -8.81 -38.01
CA ASP A 112 -9.39 -10.05 -38.78
C ASP A 112 -10.55 -9.99 -39.78
N ARG A 113 -10.70 -8.85 -40.47
CA ARG A 113 -11.65 -8.65 -41.56
C ARG A 113 -10.90 -8.12 -42.78
N GLN A 114 -10.71 -9.04 -43.72
CA GLN A 114 -9.98 -8.98 -45.00
C GLN A 114 -8.46 -9.10 -44.89
#